data_AF-A0A358KGC2-F1
#
_entry.id   AF-A0A358KGC2-F1
#
_cell.length_a   1.000
_cell.length_b   1.000
_cell.length_c   1.000
_cell.angle_alpha   90.00
_cell.angle_beta   90.00
_cell.angle_gamma   90.00
#
_symmetry.space_group_name_H-M   'P 1'
#
loop_
_entity.id
_entity.type
_entity.pdbx_description
1 polymer ?
#
loop_
_entity_poly.entity_id
_entity_poly.type
_entity_poly.pdbx_seq_one_letter_code
_entity_poly.pdbx_strand_id
1 'polypeptide(L)'
;MPIRFSTAACAVLLTLPLGRALADVAPDHAEKMARGLKLFKNGVGQMLKQHCVKCHGGEKTRGDFDLTTREALLKGGSEGTAIVPGNANASRLLELVSHAEKPFMPAKAEKLPPAM
;
A
#
# COMPACT_ATOMS: atom_id res chain seq x y z
N MET A 1 14.61 -74.39 -0.04
CA MET A 1 14.74 -73.34 1.00
C MET A 1 15.27 -72.08 0.30
N PRO A 2 14.53 -70.95 0.31
CA PRO A 2 14.73 -69.83 -0.61
C PRO A 2 15.63 -68.75 0.00
N ILE A 3 16.46 -68.08 -0.82
CA ILE A 3 17.04 -66.79 -0.43
C ILE A 3 16.82 -65.82 -1.60
N ARG A 4 15.77 -65.02 -1.47
CA ARG A 4 15.41 -63.93 -2.38
C ARG A 4 16.29 -62.72 -2.06
N PHE A 5 17.04 -62.22 -3.04
CA PHE A 5 17.72 -60.93 -2.94
C PHE A 5 16.71 -59.81 -3.17
N SER A 6 16.43 -59.04 -2.11
CA SER A 6 15.56 -57.88 -2.14
C SER A 6 16.42 -56.62 -2.34
N THR A 7 16.47 -56.12 -3.57
CA THR A 7 17.04 -54.81 -3.88
C THR A 7 16.01 -53.73 -3.55
N ALA A 8 15.96 -53.32 -2.28
CA ALA A 8 15.21 -52.13 -1.88
C ALA A 8 16.12 -50.89 -2.00
N ALA A 9 16.21 -50.34 -3.21
CA ALA A 9 16.68 -48.98 -3.42
C ALA A 9 15.60 -48.02 -2.90
N CYS A 10 15.72 -47.60 -1.64
CA CYS A 10 14.88 -46.58 -1.05
C CYS A 10 15.33 -45.23 -1.63
N ALA A 11 14.80 -44.89 -2.82
CA ALA A 11 14.85 -43.53 -3.34
C ALA A 11 14.08 -42.64 -2.36
N VAL A 12 14.79 -42.00 -1.45
CA VAL A 12 14.25 -40.90 -0.64
C VAL A 12 14.03 -39.75 -1.60
N LEU A 13 12.84 -39.73 -2.22
CA LEU A 13 12.29 -38.56 -2.87
C LEU A 13 12.24 -37.47 -1.80
N LEU A 14 13.22 -36.56 -1.82
CA LEU A 14 13.10 -35.25 -1.17
C LEU A 14 11.94 -34.52 -1.85
N THR A 15 10.72 -34.81 -1.43
CA THR A 15 9.59 -33.92 -1.66
C THR A 15 9.77 -32.74 -0.71
N LEU A 16 10.71 -31.85 -1.04
CA LEU A 16 10.66 -30.49 -0.49
C LEU A 16 9.28 -29.95 -0.85
N PRO A 17 8.42 -29.59 0.13
CA PRO A 17 7.19 -28.91 -0.18
C PRO A 17 7.59 -27.54 -0.72
N LEU A 18 7.73 -27.43 -2.04
CA LEU A 18 7.86 -26.17 -2.75
C LEU A 18 6.48 -25.51 -2.74
N GLY A 19 6.09 -25.04 -1.56
CA GLY A 19 4.74 -24.56 -1.29
C GLY A 19 4.75 -23.65 -0.08
N ARG A 20 5.76 -22.79 0.04
CA ARG A 20 5.71 -21.65 0.94
C ARG A 20 4.61 -20.73 0.40
N ALA A 21 3.52 -20.66 1.15
CA ALA A 21 2.30 -19.88 0.91
C ALA A 21 2.51 -18.69 -0.05
N LEU A 22 2.03 -18.84 -1.28
CA LEU A 22 1.50 -17.70 -2.00
C LEU A 22 0.30 -17.27 -1.18
N ALA A 23 0.46 -16.25 -0.35
CA ALA A 23 -0.65 -15.57 0.29
C ALA A 23 -1.71 -15.25 -0.79
N ASP A 24 -2.99 -15.28 -0.40
CA ASP A 24 -4.20 -15.03 -1.22
C ASP A 24 -4.16 -13.69 -1.99
N VAL A 25 -3.32 -13.60 -3.02
CA VAL A 25 -3.23 -12.44 -3.89
C VAL A 25 -4.21 -12.67 -5.04
N ALA A 26 -5.19 -11.77 -5.17
CA ALA A 26 -6.20 -11.83 -6.22
C ALA A 26 -5.53 -11.93 -7.61
N PRO A 27 -6.11 -12.69 -8.57
CA PRO A 27 -5.52 -12.88 -9.91
C PRO A 27 -5.22 -11.58 -10.67
N ASP A 28 -5.95 -10.50 -10.35
CA ASP A 28 -5.82 -9.19 -10.98
C ASP A 28 -4.90 -8.21 -10.23
N HIS A 29 -4.21 -8.66 -9.17
CA HIS A 29 -3.39 -7.80 -8.33
C HIS A 29 -2.28 -7.08 -9.10
N ALA A 30 -1.53 -7.79 -9.94
CA ALA A 30 -0.43 -7.21 -10.72
C ALA A 30 -0.94 -6.10 -11.65
N GLU A 31 -2.09 -6.32 -12.30
CA GLU A 31 -2.72 -5.33 -13.17
C GLU A 31 -3.18 -4.10 -12.38
N LYS A 32 -3.84 -4.31 -11.22
CA LYS A 32 -4.22 -3.22 -10.30
C LYS A 32 -3.03 -2.39 -9.86
N MET A 33 -1.92 -3.03 -9.48
CA MET A 33 -0.70 -2.33 -9.06
C MET A 33 -0.07 -1.54 -10.22
N ALA A 34 -0.06 -2.09 -11.43
CA ALA A 34 0.45 -1.40 -12.62
C ALA A 34 -0.39 -0.15 -12.95
N ARG A 35 -1.73 -0.26 -12.91
CA ARG A 35 -2.63 0.89 -13.11
C ARG A 35 -2.43 1.95 -12.03
N GLY A 36 -2.34 1.55 -10.75
CA GLY A 36 -2.08 2.45 -9.63
C GLY A 36 -0.75 3.18 -9.75
N LEU A 37 0.32 2.47 -10.13
CA LEU A 37 1.64 3.07 -10.33
C LEU A 37 1.64 4.09 -11.48
N LYS A 38 0.92 3.81 -12.58
CA LYS A 38 0.76 4.74 -13.70
C LYS A 38 0.04 6.02 -13.26
N LEU A 39 -1.08 5.91 -12.55
CA LEU A 39 -1.81 7.06 -11.99
C LEU A 39 -0.95 7.87 -11.02
N PHE A 40 -0.18 7.19 -10.17
CA PHE A 40 0.71 7.85 -9.23
C PHE A 40 1.80 8.65 -9.94
N LYS A 41 2.47 8.05 -10.92
CA LYS A 41 3.53 8.70 -11.70
C LYS A 41 3.02 9.87 -12.54
N ASN A 42 1.82 9.75 -13.10
CA ASN A 42 1.31 10.71 -14.08
C ASN A 42 0.55 11.89 -13.47
N GLY A 43 0.21 11.86 -12.18
CA GLY A 43 -0.53 12.96 -11.57
C GLY A 43 -0.45 13.00 -10.04
N VAL A 44 -0.87 11.93 -9.37
CA VAL A 44 -1.07 11.94 -7.91
C VAL A 44 0.23 12.29 -7.17
N GLY A 45 1.37 11.73 -7.58
CA GLY A 45 2.65 11.99 -6.93
C GLY A 45 3.09 13.46 -7.01
N GLN A 46 2.83 14.15 -8.12
CA GLN A 46 3.13 15.58 -8.25
C GLN A 46 2.15 16.44 -7.47
N MET A 47 0.86 16.10 -7.48
CA MET A 47 -0.16 16.78 -6.69
C MET A 47 0.16 16.74 -5.18
N LEU A 48 0.53 15.56 -4.66
CA LEU A 48 0.91 15.41 -3.25
C LEU A 48 2.14 16.23 -2.90
N LYS A 49 3.15 16.26 -3.78
CA LYS A 49 4.36 17.09 -3.57
C LYS A 49 4.03 18.58 -3.55
N GLN A 50 3.19 19.05 -4.46
CA GLN A 50 2.84 20.47 -4.61
C GLN A 50 1.95 20.97 -3.46
N HIS A 51 0.99 20.16 -3.01
CA HIS A 51 -0.06 20.63 -2.11
C HIS A 51 0.01 20.07 -0.69
N CYS A 52 0.70 18.95 -0.46
CA CYS A 52 0.66 18.24 0.83
C CYS A 52 2.01 18.18 1.53
N VAL A 53 3.09 17.82 0.81
CA VAL A 53 4.40 17.52 1.41
C VAL A 53 4.96 18.69 2.20
N LYS A 54 4.77 19.94 1.76
CA LYS A 54 5.25 21.12 2.50
C LYS A 54 4.85 21.12 3.98
N CYS A 55 3.64 20.65 4.31
CA CYS A 55 3.12 20.65 5.69
C CYS A 55 3.06 19.26 6.34
N HIS A 56 3.19 18.18 5.58
CA HIS A 56 3.06 16.81 6.05
C HIS A 56 4.32 16.01 5.67
N GLY A 57 5.46 16.35 6.30
CA GLY A 57 6.75 15.68 6.15
C GLY A 57 7.86 16.50 5.49
N GLY A 58 7.55 17.68 4.96
CA GLY A 58 8.50 18.63 4.37
C GLY A 58 9.01 19.65 5.39
N GLU A 59 8.64 20.92 5.21
CA GLU A 59 9.03 22.01 6.12
C GLU A 59 8.42 21.85 7.52
N LYS A 60 7.29 21.14 7.60
CA LYS A 60 6.54 20.85 8.83
C LYS A 60 5.95 19.45 8.72
N THR A 61 5.59 18.89 9.88
CA THR A 61 4.89 17.60 9.99
C THR A 61 3.63 17.79 10.82
N ARG A 62 2.61 18.44 10.24
CA ARG A 62 1.36 18.75 10.92
C ARG A 62 0.55 17.48 11.19
N GLY A 63 -0.10 17.43 12.35
CA GLY A 63 -0.87 16.27 12.80
C GLY A 63 0.00 15.00 12.91
N ASP A 64 1.31 15.17 13.12
CA ASP A 64 2.33 14.11 13.14
C ASP A 64 2.27 13.16 11.93
N PHE A 65 1.71 13.62 10.81
CA PHE A 65 1.50 12.83 9.59
C PHE A 65 2.52 13.23 8.51
N ASP A 66 3.23 12.24 8.00
CA ASP A 66 4.32 12.40 7.03
C ASP A 66 4.05 11.60 5.74
N LEU A 67 4.02 12.31 4.61
CA LEU A 67 3.73 11.80 3.27
C LEU A 67 4.98 11.50 2.42
N THR A 68 6.18 11.71 2.96
CA THR A 68 7.43 11.69 2.18
C THR A 68 7.96 10.28 1.90
N THR A 69 7.63 9.33 2.77
CA THR A 69 8.02 7.92 2.63
C THR A 69 6.80 7.02 2.78
N ARG A 70 6.85 5.83 2.19
CA ARG A 70 5.76 4.86 2.30
C ARG A 70 5.57 4.43 3.76
N GLU A 71 6.66 4.22 4.47
CA GLU A 71 6.68 3.76 5.85
C GLU A 71 6.02 4.79 6.77
N ALA A 72 6.39 6.07 6.65
CA ALA A 72 5.80 7.13 7.46
C ALA A 72 4.34 7.40 7.10
N LEU A 73 4.00 7.32 5.81
CA LEU A 73 2.63 7.45 5.33
C LEU A 73 1.70 6.40 5.94
N LEU A 74 2.16 5.15 6.03
CA LEU A 74 1.38 4.04 6.59
C LEU A 74 1.36 4.03 8.12
N LYS A 75 2.34 4.65 8.77
CA LYS A 75 2.32 4.86 10.23
C LYS A 75 1.13 5.72 10.67
N GLY A 76 0.68 6.64 9.81
CA GLY A 76 -0.41 7.57 10.14
C GLY A 76 0.10 8.77 10.94
N GLY A 77 -0.84 9.50 11.57
CA GLY A 77 -0.56 10.70 12.34
C GLY A 77 -1.09 10.62 13.77
N SER A 78 -1.13 11.77 14.45
CA SER A 78 -1.66 11.91 15.81
C SER A 78 -3.12 11.48 15.95
N GLU A 79 -3.87 11.51 14.85
CA GLU A 79 -5.28 11.12 14.78
C GLU A 79 -5.46 9.69 14.22
N GLY A 80 -4.38 8.90 14.17
CA GLY A 80 -4.39 7.50 13.77
C GLY A 80 -4.16 7.27 12.28
N THR A 81 -4.73 6.19 11.76
CA THR A 81 -4.54 5.73 10.37
C THR A 81 -5.13 6.72 9.38
N ALA A 82 -4.28 7.28 8.52
CA ALA A 82 -4.71 8.19 7.44
C ALA A 82 -5.04 7.44 6.14
N ILE A 83 -4.33 6.34 5.85
CA ILE A 83 -4.49 5.56 4.62
C ILE A 83 -4.63 4.08 4.96
N VAL A 84 -5.66 3.45 4.38
CA VAL A 84 -5.86 2.00 4.38
C VAL A 84 -5.55 1.47 2.97
N PRO A 85 -4.42 0.77 2.77
CA PRO A 85 -4.03 0.24 1.47
C PRO A 85 -5.13 -0.62 0.84
N GLY A 86 -5.50 -0.32 -0.40
CA GLY A 86 -6.54 -1.05 -1.13
C GLY A 86 -7.98 -0.68 -0.77
N ASN A 87 -8.22 0.18 0.23
CA ASN A 87 -9.55 0.65 0.61
C ASN A 87 -9.58 2.17 0.82
N ALA A 88 -9.79 2.91 -0.28
CA ALA A 88 -9.84 4.37 -0.25
C ALA A 88 -10.99 4.90 0.62
N ASN A 89 -12.14 4.22 0.62
CA ASN A 89 -13.32 4.64 1.41
C ASN A 89 -13.11 4.49 2.91
N ALA A 90 -12.20 3.62 3.34
CA ALA A 90 -11.79 3.49 4.74
C ALA A 90 -10.59 4.39 5.10
N SER A 91 -10.10 5.19 4.16
CA SER A 91 -8.93 6.05 4.36
C SER A 91 -9.38 7.47 4.74
N ARG A 92 -9.05 7.90 5.95
CA ARG A 92 -9.40 9.24 6.43
C ARG A 92 -8.84 10.36 5.56
N LEU A 93 -7.68 10.16 4.93
CA LEU A 93 -7.14 11.13 3.96
C LEU A 93 -8.16 11.48 2.87
N LEU A 94 -8.93 10.49 2.38
CA LEU A 94 -9.97 10.73 1.38
C LEU A 94 -11.10 11.62 1.93
N GLU A 95 -11.50 11.41 3.18
CA GLU A 95 -12.55 12.19 3.85
C GLU A 95 -12.13 13.67 3.98
N LEU A 96 -10.87 13.93 4.35
CA LEU A 96 -10.37 15.30 4.52
C LEU A 96 -10.21 16.05 3.19
N VAL A 97 -9.69 15.39 2.14
CA VAL A 97 -9.48 16.03 0.81
C VAL A 97 -10.76 16.14 -0.01
N SER A 98 -11.73 15.27 0.21
CA SER A 98 -13.08 15.38 -0.38
C SER A 98 -13.95 16.40 0.35
N HIS A 99 -13.48 16.93 1.49
CA HIS A 99 -14.20 17.82 2.40
C HIS A 99 -15.46 17.15 3.00
N ALA A 100 -15.40 15.83 3.25
CA ALA A 100 -16.44 15.10 3.97
C ALA A 100 -16.29 15.22 5.51
N GLU A 101 -15.07 15.45 6.01
CA GLU A 101 -14.76 15.59 7.44
C GLU A 101 -13.86 16.82 7.68
N LYS A 102 -14.04 17.53 8.81
CA LYS A 102 -13.16 18.62 9.25
C LYS A 102 -11.99 18.08 10.10
N PRO A 103 -10.81 18.72 10.09
CA PRO A 103 -10.47 19.89 9.28
C PRO A 103 -10.27 19.53 7.81
N PHE A 104 -10.70 20.41 6.91
CA PHE A 104 -10.53 20.19 5.47
C PHE A 104 -9.06 20.31 5.07
N MET A 105 -8.68 19.53 4.05
CA MET A 105 -7.36 19.59 3.44
C MET A 105 -7.44 19.93 1.95
N PRO A 106 -6.55 20.81 1.44
CA PRO A 106 -5.43 21.45 2.13
C PRO A 106 -5.85 22.55 3.12
N ALA A 107 -5.16 22.65 4.26
CA ALA A 107 -5.45 23.67 5.26
C ALA A 107 -5.14 25.08 4.73
N LYS A 108 -6.10 26.01 4.85
CA LYS A 108 -6.00 27.41 4.38
C LYS A 108 -5.82 27.56 2.86
N ALA A 109 -6.24 26.56 2.07
CA ALA A 109 -6.37 26.68 0.63
C ALA A 109 -7.78 26.25 0.21
N GLU A 110 -8.15 26.55 -1.04
CA GLU A 110 -9.38 26.01 -1.61
C GLU A 110 -9.28 24.50 -1.80
N LYS A 111 -10.45 23.86 -1.91
CA LYS A 111 -10.55 22.44 -2.28
C LYS A 111 -9.79 22.23 -3.58
N LEU A 112 -9.04 21.12 -3.67
CA LEU A 112 -8.36 20.74 -4.90
C LEU A 112 -9.38 20.69 -6.05
N PRO A 113 -9.05 21.23 -7.24
CA PRO A 113 -9.93 21.14 -8.39
C PRO A 113 -10.21 19.68 -8.72
N PRO A 114 -11.38 19.35 -9.31
CA PRO A 114 -11.63 18.02 -9.83
C PRO A 114 -10.47 17.62 -10.76
N ALA A 115 -10.02 16.37 -10.65
CA ALA A 115 -8.86 15.89 -11.37
C ALA A 115 -9.02 16.13 -12.88
N MET A 116 -8.00 16.77 -13.49
CA MET A 116 -7.76 16.76 -14.93
C MET A 116 -7.31 15.37 -15.38
#